data_AF-A0A973SGJ8-F1
#
_entry.id   AF-A0A973SGJ8-F1
#
_cell.length_a   1.000
_cell.length_b   1.000
_cell.length_c   1.000
_cell.angle_alpha   90.00
_cell.angle_beta   90.00
_cell.angle_gamma   90.00
#
_symmetry.space_group_name_H-M   'P 1'
#
loop_
_entity.id
_entity.type
_entity.pdbx_description
1 polymer ?
#
loop_
_entity_poly.entity_id
_entity_poly.type
_entity_poly.pdbx_seq_one_letter_code
_entity_poly.pdbx_strand_id
1 'polypeptide(L)'
;MRLDGVWWLEDRLRQQLRTVPFEVPPGTARIEVRLDYDASSGAVLDLGCAGPEGFRGWSGGARPSFRIGAHAATPGYLSGEIAPGEWAVWLGLHRVPPEGVRYSLEITFSDKASKVSTDLAYQDPVPLEHPPARDLPTVDGERWFAGDLHAHTQHSDGKLSIRALATLAARTGLDFLAVTDHNTISHYPFLEKNSALTGVTLIPGQEVTTELGHANVWGAPDWIDFRRPASDWMKQAERAGALFSVNHPLGGDCAWRHHLTTQPSIAELWHWSWLDRTWGEPLAWARRHPAGVIPVGGSDFHAPGGTPASLGEPVTWVLAAECTVPALLSGIAAGHTAVSAARTGPLLLRCGDELVALEADGLVLVRPDESRVAIGSDRAGRRTFPASQKGMYRLETWRNEVMALCT
;
A
#
# COMPACT_ATOMS: atom_id res chain seq x y z
N MET A 1 24.68 21.03 14.05
CA MET A 1 24.50 22.01 12.97
C MET A 1 23.04 22.46 12.97
N ARG A 2 22.78 23.75 12.78
CA ARG A 2 21.42 24.28 12.66
C ARG A 2 21.32 25.13 11.40
N LEU A 3 20.25 24.95 10.65
CA LEU A 3 19.92 25.70 9.45
C LEU A 3 18.51 26.25 9.59
N ASP A 4 18.34 27.55 9.41
CA ASP A 4 17.03 28.19 9.41
C ASP A 4 16.79 28.81 8.03
N GLY A 5 15.54 28.81 7.56
CA GLY A 5 15.20 29.33 6.25
C GLY A 5 13.72 29.56 6.03
N VAL A 6 13.38 30.00 4.82
CA VAL A 6 12.01 30.16 4.35
C VAL A 6 11.88 29.47 3.01
N TRP A 7 10.88 28.61 2.87
CA TRP A 7 10.48 28.07 1.57
C TRP A 7 9.28 28.84 1.03
N TRP A 8 9.35 29.20 -0.25
CA TRP A 8 8.28 29.89 -0.96
C TRP A 8 7.54 28.96 -1.91
N LEU A 9 6.34 29.36 -2.34
CA LEU A 9 5.57 28.60 -3.31
C LEU A 9 6.35 28.40 -4.62
N GLU A 10 7.10 29.40 -5.07
CA GLU A 10 7.97 29.32 -6.24
C GLU A 10 9.07 28.26 -6.07
N ASP A 11 9.56 28.05 -4.85
CA ASP A 11 10.54 27.00 -4.59
C ASP A 11 9.92 25.62 -4.78
N ARG A 12 8.70 25.40 -4.28
CA ARG A 12 7.94 24.17 -4.53
C ARG A 12 7.74 23.94 -6.02
N LEU A 13 7.26 24.96 -6.75
CA LEU A 13 6.95 24.85 -8.17
C LEU A 13 8.17 24.59 -9.06
N ARG A 14 9.34 25.11 -8.66
CA ARG A 14 10.60 24.84 -9.39
C ARG A 14 11.10 23.43 -9.15
N GLN A 15 11.06 22.97 -7.91
CA GLN A 15 11.54 21.65 -7.53
C GLN A 15 10.96 21.27 -6.16
N GLN A 16 10.09 20.26 -6.16
CA GLN A 16 9.40 19.82 -4.95
C GLN A 16 10.36 19.19 -3.93
N LEU A 17 11.30 18.36 -4.37
CA LEU A 17 12.27 17.72 -3.46
C LEU A 17 13.56 18.54 -3.38
N ARG A 18 13.85 19.09 -2.19
CA ARG A 18 15.07 19.84 -1.90
C ARG A 18 16.07 18.98 -1.14
N THR A 19 17.35 19.17 -1.46
CA THR A 19 18.45 18.43 -0.86
C THR A 19 19.31 19.41 -0.07
N VAL A 20 19.55 19.11 1.20
CA VAL A 20 20.36 19.91 2.11
C VAL A 20 21.56 19.07 2.54
N PRO A 21 22.76 19.29 1.95
CA PRO A 21 23.94 18.50 2.27
C PRO A 21 24.49 18.85 3.67
N PHE A 22 25.10 17.87 4.32
CA PHE A 22 25.83 18.03 5.58
C PHE A 22 26.96 17.00 5.68
N GLU A 23 28.03 17.36 6.38
CA GLU A 23 29.19 16.49 6.57
C GLU A 23 29.08 15.69 7.88
N VAL A 24 29.24 14.37 7.80
CA VAL A 24 29.26 13.47 8.96
C VAL A 24 30.69 13.22 9.42
N PRO A 25 31.07 13.60 10.66
CA PRO A 25 32.42 13.40 11.15
C PRO A 25 32.79 11.91 11.32
N PRO A 26 34.08 11.54 11.15
CA PRO A 26 34.59 10.22 11.52
C PRO A 26 34.27 9.86 12.98
N GLY A 27 33.93 8.59 13.23
CA GLY A 27 33.58 8.10 14.57
C GLY A 27 32.14 8.40 15.02
N THR A 28 31.31 8.97 14.15
CA THR A 28 29.88 9.12 14.42
C THR A 28 29.21 7.75 14.51
N ALA A 29 28.59 7.43 15.64
CA ALA A 29 27.80 6.22 15.84
C ALA A 29 26.30 6.43 15.57
N ARG A 30 25.84 7.69 15.59
CA ARG A 30 24.44 8.06 15.39
C ARG A 30 24.28 9.46 14.80
N ILE A 31 23.35 9.58 13.86
CA ILE A 31 22.85 10.86 13.32
C ILE A 31 21.43 11.08 13.82
N GLU A 32 21.12 12.29 14.24
CA GLU A 32 19.76 12.73 14.56
C GLU A 32 19.45 14.03 13.81
N VAL A 33 18.30 14.06 13.17
CA VAL A 33 17.81 15.22 12.42
C VAL A 33 16.42 15.58 12.92
N ARG A 34 16.19 16.87 13.16
CA ARG A 34 14.90 17.43 13.55
C ARG A 34 14.54 18.58 12.62
N LEU A 35 13.34 18.52 12.07
CA LEU A 35 12.68 19.55 11.27
C LEU A 35 11.57 20.19 12.12
N ASP A 36 11.60 21.51 12.21
CA ASP A 36 10.58 22.32 12.88
C ASP A 36 10.05 23.36 11.90
N TYR A 37 8.73 23.47 11.78
CA TYR A 37 8.05 24.48 10.97
C TYR A 37 6.60 24.66 11.44
N ASP A 38 5.99 25.78 11.08
CA ASP A 38 4.60 26.06 11.41
C ASP A 38 3.61 25.35 10.46
N ALA A 39 3.20 24.14 10.85
CA ALA A 39 2.19 23.36 10.14
C ALA A 39 0.77 23.93 10.27
N SER A 40 0.50 24.87 11.20
CA SER A 40 -0.84 25.44 11.39
C SER A 40 -1.31 26.30 10.22
N SER A 41 -0.37 26.76 9.40
CA SER A 41 -0.61 27.45 8.12
C SER A 41 -1.17 26.54 7.02
N GLY A 42 -1.27 25.22 7.24
CA GLY A 42 -1.58 24.23 6.20
C GLY A 42 -0.36 23.82 5.36
N ALA A 43 0.82 24.32 5.68
CA ALA A 43 2.08 23.85 5.10
C ALA A 43 2.33 22.37 5.43
N VAL A 44 2.94 21.66 4.49
CA VAL A 44 3.43 20.29 4.69
C VAL A 44 4.83 20.20 4.10
N LEU A 45 5.80 19.94 4.98
CA LEU A 45 7.17 19.63 4.63
C LEU A 45 7.46 18.18 5.00
N ASP A 46 7.92 17.42 4.01
CA ASP A 46 8.33 16.03 4.18
C ASP A 46 9.79 15.94 4.61
N LEU A 47 10.13 14.87 5.33
CA LEU A 47 11.48 14.61 5.80
C LEU A 47 11.99 13.25 5.31
N GLY A 48 13.20 13.25 4.75
CA GLY A 48 13.94 12.05 4.36
C GLY A 48 15.44 12.24 4.41
N CYS A 49 16.19 11.21 4.06
CA CYS A 49 17.65 11.22 4.17
C CYS A 49 18.32 10.29 3.16
N ALA A 50 19.49 10.72 2.69
CA ALA A 50 20.48 9.87 2.06
C ALA A 50 21.85 10.02 2.71
N GLY A 51 22.61 8.93 2.66
CA GLY A 51 24.03 8.90 2.98
C GLY A 51 24.86 8.60 1.73
N PRO A 52 26.16 8.31 1.90
CA PRO A 52 27.09 8.07 0.79
C PRO A 52 26.65 6.95 -0.16
N GLU A 53 26.03 5.90 0.40
CA GLU A 53 25.53 4.73 -0.35
C GLU A 53 24.08 4.92 -0.87
N GLY A 54 23.53 6.13 -0.77
CA GLY A 54 22.18 6.45 -1.25
C GLY A 54 21.13 6.47 -0.15
N PHE A 55 19.94 5.92 -0.45
CA PHE A 55 18.75 6.05 0.39
C PHE A 55 18.97 5.57 1.83
N ARG A 56 18.56 6.38 2.81
CA ARG A 56 18.60 6.03 4.23
C ARG A 56 17.25 6.09 4.92
N GLY A 57 16.25 6.71 4.31
CA GLY A 57 14.88 6.66 4.81
C GLY A 57 14.02 7.83 4.37
N TRP A 58 12.73 7.67 4.63
CA TRP A 58 11.68 8.63 4.32
C TRP A 58 10.61 8.56 5.40
N SER A 59 10.09 9.70 5.83
CA SER A 59 8.92 9.79 6.72
C SER A 59 7.75 10.52 6.08
N GLY A 60 7.93 11.17 4.91
CA GLY A 60 6.97 12.16 4.46
C GLY A 60 6.76 13.22 5.55
N GLY A 61 5.52 13.69 5.68
CA GLY A 61 5.08 14.57 6.75
C GLY A 61 4.74 13.86 8.07
N ALA A 62 4.96 12.54 8.19
CA ALA A 62 4.48 11.77 9.34
C ALA A 62 5.22 12.09 10.65
N ARG A 63 6.46 12.58 10.57
CA ARG A 63 7.35 12.75 11.73
C ARG A 63 8.24 13.99 11.58
N PRO A 64 8.45 14.77 12.66
CA PRO A 64 9.32 15.95 12.63
C PRO A 64 10.80 15.62 12.86
N SER A 65 11.17 14.36 13.08
CA SER A 65 12.56 13.99 13.37
C SER A 65 12.84 12.52 13.14
N PHE A 66 14.11 12.21 12.90
CA PHE A 66 14.59 10.84 12.82
C PHE A 66 15.97 10.65 13.47
N ARG A 67 16.27 9.40 13.81
CA ARG A 67 17.57 8.94 14.29
C ARG A 67 18.02 7.73 13.48
N ILE A 68 19.29 7.68 13.12
CA ILE A 68 19.90 6.54 12.42
C ILE A 68 21.18 6.13 13.16
N GLY A 69 21.32 4.84 13.43
CA GLY A 69 22.56 4.24 13.91
C GLY A 69 22.73 2.82 13.36
N ALA A 70 23.83 2.17 13.77
CA ALA A 70 24.24 0.85 13.28
C ALA A 70 23.16 -0.23 13.39
N HIS A 71 22.50 -0.32 14.55
CA HIS A 71 21.58 -1.43 14.86
C HIS A 71 20.12 -1.03 14.93
N ALA A 72 19.82 0.27 14.97
CA ALA A 72 18.46 0.76 15.10
C ALA A 72 18.33 2.13 14.46
N ALA A 73 17.15 2.39 13.91
CA ALA A 73 16.77 3.66 13.33
C ALA A 73 15.29 3.95 13.63
N THR A 74 14.88 5.21 13.48
CA THR A 74 13.46 5.59 13.52
C THR A 74 12.70 4.82 12.44
N PRO A 75 11.49 4.29 12.70
CA PRO A 75 10.65 3.71 11.65
C PRO A 75 10.53 4.65 10.44
N GLY A 76 10.69 4.08 9.24
CA GLY A 76 10.85 4.82 7.98
C GLY A 76 12.31 4.93 7.50
N TYR A 77 13.28 4.65 8.37
CA TYR A 77 14.71 4.72 8.08
C TYR A 77 15.42 3.38 8.23
N LEU A 78 16.43 3.18 7.40
CA LEU A 78 17.30 2.01 7.42
C LEU A 78 18.36 2.19 8.50
N SER A 79 18.49 1.21 9.40
CA SER A 79 19.67 1.08 10.26
C SER A 79 20.88 0.62 9.45
N GLY A 80 22.06 0.81 10.01
CA GLY A 80 23.33 0.39 9.41
C GLY A 80 24.46 1.34 9.80
N GLU A 81 25.70 0.89 9.59
CA GLU A 81 26.89 1.66 9.94
C GLU A 81 26.84 3.09 9.37
N ILE A 82 27.32 4.03 10.18
CA ILE A 82 27.33 5.44 9.81
C ILE A 82 28.68 5.76 9.16
N ALA A 83 28.68 5.81 7.83
CA ALA A 83 29.84 6.23 7.07
C ALA A 83 30.11 7.73 7.27
N PRO A 84 31.36 8.15 7.54
CA PRO A 84 31.74 9.55 7.46
C PRO A 84 31.65 10.04 6.02
N GLY A 85 31.52 11.36 5.83
CA GLY A 85 31.41 11.99 4.51
C GLY A 85 30.14 12.79 4.31
N GLU A 86 29.85 13.10 3.06
CA GLU A 86 28.68 13.86 2.66
C GLU A 86 27.40 13.02 2.80
N TRP A 87 26.46 13.56 3.57
CA TRP A 87 25.08 13.08 3.66
C TRP A 87 24.15 14.20 3.22
N ALA A 88 22.87 13.88 3.02
CA ALA A 88 21.87 14.88 2.70
C ALA A 88 20.53 14.63 3.39
N VAL A 89 19.97 15.70 3.94
CA VAL A 89 18.54 15.73 4.30
C VAL A 89 17.76 16.01 3.03
N TRP A 90 16.69 15.25 2.83
CA TRP A 90 15.71 15.50 1.78
C TRP A 90 14.49 16.16 2.40
N LEU A 91 14.09 17.29 1.83
CA LEU A 91 12.92 18.05 2.23
C LEU A 91 11.91 18.07 1.07
N GLY A 92 10.78 17.40 1.23
CA GLY A 92 9.70 17.47 0.24
C GLY A 92 8.82 18.68 0.52
N LEU A 93 8.73 19.61 -0.42
CA LEU A 93 7.87 20.79 -0.34
C LEU A 93 6.44 20.41 -0.75
N HIS A 94 5.79 19.52 0.00
CA HIS A 94 4.51 18.94 -0.39
C HIS A 94 3.41 20.01 -0.55
N ARG A 95 3.26 20.89 0.46
CA ARG A 95 2.39 22.08 0.41
C ARG A 95 3.11 23.28 1.02
N VAL A 96 3.20 24.36 0.24
CA VAL A 96 3.80 25.64 0.68
C VAL A 96 2.82 26.78 0.41
N PRO A 97 2.35 27.49 1.45
CA PRO A 97 1.48 28.65 1.29
C PRO A 97 2.17 29.80 0.52
N PRO A 98 1.41 30.69 -0.15
CA PRO A 98 1.97 31.87 -0.82
C PRO A 98 2.77 32.80 0.11
N GLU A 99 2.43 32.82 1.40
CA GLU A 99 3.10 33.62 2.43
C GLU A 99 4.47 33.05 2.85
N GLY A 100 4.81 31.85 2.36
CA GLY A 100 6.02 31.11 2.68
C GLY A 100 5.93 30.37 4.02
N VAL A 101 6.81 29.37 4.19
CA VAL A 101 6.93 28.58 5.42
C VAL A 101 8.34 28.72 5.97
N ARG A 102 8.45 29.23 7.20
CA ARG A 102 9.71 29.24 7.94
C ARG A 102 10.00 27.84 8.48
N TYR A 103 11.24 27.41 8.37
CA TYR A 103 11.69 26.14 8.91
C TYR A 103 13.02 26.27 9.66
N SER A 104 13.24 25.35 10.59
CA SER A 104 14.51 25.10 11.27
C SER A 104 14.86 23.61 11.13
N LEU A 105 16.07 23.34 10.66
CA LEU A 105 16.64 22.00 10.56
C LEU A 105 17.83 21.89 11.52
N GLU A 106 17.73 20.99 12.49
CA GLU A 106 18.79 20.68 13.44
C GLU A 106 19.37 19.29 13.15
N ILE A 107 20.69 19.21 13.02
CA ILE A 107 21.44 17.97 12.75
C ILE A 107 22.46 17.79 13.86
N THR A 108 22.41 16.64 14.55
CA THR A 108 23.32 16.31 15.65
C THR A 108 23.98 14.95 15.43
N PHE A 109 25.21 14.84 15.92
CA PHE A 109 26.04 13.65 15.81
C PHE A 109 26.39 13.16 17.21
N SER A 110 26.49 11.84 17.38
CA SER A 110 26.96 11.24 18.61
C SER A 110 27.92 10.10 18.32
N ASP A 111 29.00 10.03 19.09
CA ASP A 111 29.96 8.91 19.16
C ASP A 111 29.43 7.73 20.00
N LYS A 112 28.33 7.93 20.73
CA LYS A 112 27.71 6.90 21.56
C LYS A 112 26.58 6.23 20.82
N ALA A 113 26.70 4.92 20.62
CA ALA A 113 25.58 4.09 20.24
C ALA A 113 24.48 4.22 21.31
N SER A 114 23.34 4.81 20.95
CA SER A 114 22.15 4.76 21.79
C SER A 114 21.24 3.67 21.26
N LYS A 115 20.50 3.01 22.17
CA LYS A 115 19.29 2.29 21.77
C LYS A 115 18.32 3.32 21.20
N VAL A 116 18.15 3.37 19.87
CA VAL A 116 16.94 3.96 19.32
C VAL A 116 15.82 3.05 19.82
N SER A 117 14.79 3.62 20.46
CA SER A 117 13.63 2.85 20.89
C SER A 117 13.05 2.19 19.63
N THR A 118 13.36 0.91 19.44
CA THR A 118 12.61 0.06 18.53
C THR A 118 11.24 -0.05 19.15
N ASP A 119 10.25 0.50 18.46
CA ASP A 119 8.83 0.48 18.81
C ASP A 119 8.40 1.43 19.94
N LEU A 120 7.55 2.39 19.54
CA LEU A 120 6.62 3.05 20.44
C LEU A 120 5.65 1.99 20.97
N ALA A 121 5.74 1.71 22.27
CA ALA A 121 4.78 0.95 23.08
C ALA A 121 4.25 -0.34 22.42
N TYR A 122 5.02 -1.41 22.61
CA TYR A 122 4.52 -2.77 22.73
C TYR A 122 3.28 -2.80 23.64
N GLN A 123 2.11 -3.12 23.09
CA GLN A 123 1.01 -3.66 23.87
C GLN A 123 0.93 -5.15 23.56
N ASP A 124 0.99 -5.97 24.61
CA ASP A 124 0.81 -7.41 24.50
C ASP A 124 -0.45 -7.73 23.67
N PRO A 125 -0.36 -8.70 22.74
CA PRO A 125 -1.51 -9.09 21.95
C PRO A 125 -2.64 -9.60 22.86
N VAL A 126 -3.85 -9.11 22.59
CA VAL A 126 -5.10 -9.83 22.87
C VAL A 126 -4.99 -11.23 22.22
N PRO A 127 -5.57 -12.30 22.78
CA PRO A 127 -5.51 -13.64 22.18
C PRO A 127 -5.78 -13.61 20.67
N LEU A 128 -4.95 -14.33 19.89
CA LEU A 128 -5.14 -14.51 18.45
C LEU A 128 -6.37 -15.39 18.23
N GLU A 129 -7.52 -14.74 18.06
CA GLU A 129 -8.74 -15.40 17.59
C GLU A 129 -8.83 -15.22 16.08
N HIS A 130 -8.72 -16.33 15.35
CA HIS A 130 -8.96 -16.35 13.91
C HIS A 130 -10.43 -16.66 13.66
N PRO A 131 -11.17 -15.79 12.96
CA PRO A 131 -12.48 -16.14 12.42
C PRO A 131 -12.39 -17.42 11.58
N PRO A 132 -13.42 -18.28 11.58
CA PRO A 132 -13.42 -19.47 10.75
C PRO A 132 -13.24 -19.10 9.27
N ALA A 133 -12.52 -19.95 8.53
CA ALA A 133 -12.39 -19.83 7.08
C ALA A 133 -13.77 -19.88 6.42
N ARG A 134 -13.97 -19.09 5.37
CA ARG A 134 -15.18 -19.14 4.56
C ARG A 134 -15.16 -20.43 3.73
N ASP A 135 -16.30 -21.13 3.67
CA ASP A 135 -16.44 -22.30 2.81
C ASP A 135 -16.51 -21.85 1.34
N LEU A 136 -15.40 -22.04 0.63
CA LEU A 136 -15.20 -21.60 -0.76
C LEU A 136 -14.80 -22.79 -1.65
N PRO A 137 -15.19 -22.78 -2.93
CA PRO A 137 -14.79 -23.83 -3.87
C PRO A 137 -13.27 -23.92 -4.00
N THR A 138 -12.77 -25.14 -4.13
CA THR A 138 -11.39 -25.41 -4.56
C THR A 138 -11.34 -25.48 -6.08
N VAL A 139 -10.20 -25.13 -6.67
CA VAL A 139 -9.97 -25.15 -8.12
C VAL A 139 -8.66 -25.86 -8.38
N ASP A 140 -8.69 -27.06 -8.97
CA ASP A 140 -7.50 -27.84 -9.29
C ASP A 140 -6.49 -28.03 -8.13
N GLY A 141 -7.01 -28.12 -6.89
CA GLY A 141 -6.21 -28.25 -5.67
C GLY A 141 -5.79 -26.92 -5.03
N GLU A 142 -6.08 -25.78 -5.67
CA GLU A 142 -5.89 -24.44 -5.15
C GLU A 142 -7.08 -23.95 -4.31
N ARG A 143 -6.82 -22.95 -3.47
CA ARG A 143 -7.79 -22.34 -2.56
C ARG A 143 -7.77 -20.82 -2.68
N TRP A 144 -8.91 -20.22 -2.35
CA TRP A 144 -9.04 -18.77 -2.25
C TRP A 144 -8.59 -18.28 -0.87
N PHE A 145 -7.66 -17.34 -0.86
CA PHE A 145 -7.17 -16.66 0.34
C PHE A 145 -7.69 -15.24 0.37
N ALA A 146 -8.17 -14.78 1.54
CA ALA A 146 -8.61 -13.41 1.76
C ALA A 146 -7.43 -12.54 2.19
N GLY A 147 -7.33 -11.33 1.66
CA GLY A 147 -6.33 -10.39 2.11
C GLY A 147 -6.61 -8.95 1.73
N ASP A 148 -5.69 -8.11 2.16
CA ASP A 148 -5.68 -6.69 1.87
C ASP A 148 -4.33 -6.33 1.26
N LEU A 149 -4.35 -5.63 0.13
CA LEU A 149 -3.16 -5.35 -0.67
C LEU A 149 -2.62 -3.93 -0.46
N HIS A 150 -3.19 -3.17 0.48
CA HIS A 150 -2.78 -1.79 0.74
C HIS A 150 -2.96 -1.42 2.21
N ALA A 151 -1.86 -1.34 2.97
CA ALA A 151 -1.90 -0.95 4.38
C ALA A 151 -0.56 -0.40 4.89
N HIS A 152 -0.64 0.50 5.86
CA HIS A 152 0.49 1.28 6.36
C HIS A 152 0.79 1.00 7.83
N THR A 153 2.06 1.14 8.19
CA THR A 153 2.54 0.96 9.57
C THR A 153 3.18 2.23 10.08
N GLN A 154 3.73 2.16 11.28
CA GLN A 154 4.57 3.22 11.82
C GLN A 154 5.82 3.52 10.97
N HIS A 155 6.16 2.70 9.98
CA HIS A 155 7.29 2.99 9.10
C HIS A 155 6.99 4.09 8.08
N SER A 156 5.74 4.40 7.79
CA SER A 156 5.30 5.68 7.21
C SER A 156 4.44 6.47 8.20
N ASP A 157 3.15 6.58 7.91
CA ASP A 157 2.16 7.43 8.55
C ASP A 157 1.03 6.64 9.23
N GLY A 158 1.05 5.31 9.10
CA GLY A 158 0.25 4.40 9.89
C GLY A 158 0.53 4.50 11.39
N LYS A 159 -0.44 4.08 12.21
CA LYS A 159 -0.39 4.18 13.68
C LYS A 159 0.01 2.89 14.37
N LEU A 160 -0.17 1.75 13.71
CA LEU A 160 0.13 0.44 14.26
C LEU A 160 1.56 0.00 13.92
N SER A 161 2.20 -0.70 14.86
CA SER A 161 3.41 -1.46 14.55
C SER A 161 3.06 -2.60 13.59
N ILE A 162 4.07 -3.16 12.90
CA ILE A 162 3.89 -4.31 12.01
C ILE A 162 3.19 -5.47 12.74
N ARG A 163 3.59 -5.72 14.00
CA ARG A 163 2.99 -6.76 14.85
C ARG A 163 1.51 -6.49 15.15
N ALA A 164 1.18 -5.25 15.52
CA ALA A 164 -0.19 -4.88 15.85
C ALA A 164 -1.09 -4.92 14.60
N LEU A 165 -0.59 -4.47 13.46
CA LEU A 165 -1.30 -4.54 12.19
C LEU A 165 -1.54 -5.99 11.75
N ALA A 166 -0.52 -6.84 11.80
CA ALA A 166 -0.64 -8.27 11.48
C ALA A 166 -1.58 -9.02 12.45
N THR A 167 -1.62 -8.62 13.72
CA THR A 167 -2.56 -9.15 14.71
C THR A 167 -3.99 -8.71 14.41
N LEU A 168 -4.19 -7.46 13.97
CA LEU A 168 -5.48 -6.96 13.51
C LEU A 168 -5.96 -7.74 12.28
N ALA A 169 -5.08 -7.97 11.31
CA ALA A 169 -5.37 -8.78 10.11
C ALA A 169 -5.84 -10.20 10.46
N ALA A 170 -5.15 -10.85 11.43
CA ALA A 170 -5.55 -12.17 11.91
C ALA A 170 -6.98 -12.16 12.50
N ARG A 171 -7.30 -11.12 13.30
CA ARG A 171 -8.60 -10.96 13.95
C ARG A 171 -9.73 -10.60 12.98
N THR A 172 -9.42 -9.90 11.88
CA THR A 172 -10.38 -9.66 10.79
C THR A 172 -10.54 -10.87 9.88
N GLY A 173 -9.72 -11.90 10.06
CA GLY A 173 -9.78 -13.17 9.33
C GLY A 173 -9.12 -13.12 7.95
N LEU A 174 -8.17 -12.19 7.76
CA LEU A 174 -7.32 -12.17 6.57
C LEU A 174 -6.27 -13.26 6.66
N ASP A 175 -6.04 -13.94 5.54
CA ASP A 175 -4.98 -14.93 5.35
C ASP A 175 -3.64 -14.25 4.99
N PHE A 176 -3.69 -13.12 4.29
CA PHE A 176 -2.52 -12.32 3.93
C PHE A 176 -2.77 -10.82 4.02
N LEU A 177 -1.68 -10.05 4.10
CA LEU A 177 -1.68 -8.59 4.12
C LEU A 177 -0.43 -8.06 3.42
N ALA A 178 -0.58 -7.17 2.45
CA ALA A 178 0.55 -6.39 1.94
C ALA A 178 0.82 -5.20 2.88
N VAL A 179 2.07 -5.06 3.30
CA VAL A 179 2.53 -3.89 4.05
C VAL A 179 3.24 -2.98 3.07
N THR A 180 2.73 -1.76 2.89
CA THR A 180 3.04 -0.90 1.75
C THR A 180 3.44 0.51 2.18
N ASP A 181 4.22 0.66 3.25
CA ASP A 181 4.61 1.98 3.77
C ASP A 181 5.20 2.90 2.68
N HIS A 182 4.81 4.17 2.72
CA HIS A 182 5.18 5.18 1.72
C HIS A 182 6.69 5.36 1.54
N ASN A 183 7.17 5.13 0.32
CA ASN A 183 8.51 5.46 -0.15
C ASN A 183 9.67 4.90 0.72
N THR A 184 9.42 3.83 1.48
CA THR A 184 10.42 3.19 2.35
C THR A 184 10.25 1.69 2.37
N ILE A 185 11.36 0.98 2.53
CA ILE A 185 11.40 -0.48 2.72
C ILE A 185 11.86 -0.87 4.13
N SER A 186 11.94 0.10 5.05
CA SER A 186 12.48 -0.12 6.40
C SER A 186 11.69 -1.15 7.23
N HIS A 187 10.47 -1.50 6.82
CA HIS A 187 9.64 -2.52 7.46
C HIS A 187 9.97 -3.96 7.00
N TYR A 188 10.62 -4.15 5.85
CA TYR A 188 10.87 -5.47 5.25
C TYR A 188 11.53 -6.49 6.20
N PRO A 189 12.60 -6.13 6.94
CA PRO A 189 13.30 -7.11 7.79
C PRO A 189 12.44 -7.70 8.92
N PHE A 190 11.29 -7.10 9.21
CA PHE A 190 10.42 -7.52 10.30
C PHE A 190 9.24 -8.38 9.84
N LEU A 191 8.98 -8.49 8.53
CA LEU A 191 7.77 -9.13 8.00
C LEU A 191 7.74 -10.62 8.27
N GLU A 192 8.81 -11.36 7.96
CA GLU A 192 8.87 -12.82 8.14
C GLU A 192 8.58 -13.23 9.59
N LYS A 193 9.27 -12.59 10.54
CA LYS A 193 9.06 -12.85 11.97
C LYS A 193 7.62 -12.57 12.39
N ASN A 194 7.04 -11.45 11.96
CA ASN A 194 5.67 -11.10 12.35
C ASN A 194 4.64 -12.01 11.69
N SER A 195 4.87 -12.42 10.45
CA SER A 195 4.04 -13.40 9.74
C SER A 195 4.00 -14.75 10.47
N ALA A 196 5.16 -15.29 10.85
CA ALA A 196 5.24 -16.53 11.61
C ALA A 196 4.55 -16.45 12.98
N LEU A 197 4.53 -15.26 13.59
CA LEU A 197 3.94 -15.05 14.91
C LEU A 197 2.43 -14.77 14.90
N THR A 198 1.83 -14.41 13.76
CA THR A 198 0.39 -14.13 13.65
C THR A 198 -0.36 -15.12 12.75
N GLY A 199 0.36 -15.92 11.96
CA GLY A 199 -0.24 -16.81 10.97
C GLY A 199 -0.81 -16.09 9.73
N VAL A 200 -0.55 -14.78 9.59
CA VAL A 200 -0.93 -13.99 8.41
C VAL A 200 0.30 -13.84 7.52
N THR A 201 0.16 -14.16 6.23
CA THR A 201 1.26 -13.97 5.26
C THR A 201 1.44 -12.48 4.98
N LEU A 202 2.59 -11.93 5.37
CA LEU A 202 2.90 -10.52 5.13
C LEU A 202 3.67 -10.36 3.81
N ILE A 203 3.06 -9.69 2.83
CA ILE A 203 3.67 -9.42 1.53
C ILE A 203 4.50 -8.13 1.65
N PRO A 204 5.81 -8.15 1.34
CA PRO A 204 6.62 -6.93 1.27
C PRO A 204 6.13 -6.07 0.12
N GLY A 205 5.80 -4.81 0.40
CA GLY A 205 5.45 -3.85 -0.63
C GLY A 205 5.94 -2.44 -0.32
N GLN A 206 6.04 -1.62 -1.34
CA GLN A 206 6.29 -0.19 -1.19
C GLN A 206 5.17 0.54 -1.92
N GLU A 207 4.48 1.45 -1.24
CA GLU A 207 3.70 2.46 -1.95
C GLU A 207 4.64 3.56 -2.42
N VAL A 208 4.81 3.65 -3.73
CA VAL A 208 5.53 4.74 -4.38
C VAL A 208 4.58 5.93 -4.49
N THR A 209 4.87 6.96 -3.71
CA THR A 209 3.97 8.10 -3.50
C THR A 209 4.58 9.37 -4.06
N THR A 210 3.89 9.99 -5.03
CA THR A 210 4.23 11.30 -5.57
C THR A 210 2.99 12.13 -5.82
N GLU A 211 3.17 13.43 -6.12
CA GLU A 211 2.03 14.30 -6.45
C GLU A 211 1.30 13.90 -7.74
N LEU A 212 1.89 13.05 -8.59
CA LEU A 212 1.27 12.58 -9.83
C LEU A 212 0.58 11.22 -9.65
N GLY A 213 0.38 10.78 -8.42
CA GLY A 213 -0.36 9.58 -8.07
C GLY A 213 0.52 8.47 -7.51
N HIS A 214 -0.13 7.42 -7.04
CA HIS A 214 0.49 6.37 -6.25
C HIS A 214 0.49 5.02 -6.96
N ALA A 215 1.47 4.19 -6.63
CA ALA A 215 1.52 2.81 -7.07
C ALA A 215 2.12 1.91 -6.01
N ASN A 216 1.53 0.74 -5.80
CA ASN A 216 2.14 -0.31 -5.01
C ASN A 216 3.09 -1.16 -5.87
N VAL A 217 4.26 -1.42 -5.32
CA VAL A 217 5.19 -2.43 -5.84
C VAL A 217 5.33 -3.54 -4.81
N TRP A 218 4.82 -4.74 -5.12
CA TRP A 218 4.84 -5.89 -4.21
C TRP A 218 5.91 -6.91 -4.62
N GLY A 219 6.67 -7.40 -3.65
CA GLY A 219 7.69 -8.43 -3.85
C GLY A 219 9.06 -7.93 -4.32
N ALA A 220 9.25 -6.61 -4.49
CA ALA A 220 10.56 -6.06 -4.83
C ALA A 220 11.52 -6.18 -3.63
N PRO A 221 12.77 -6.66 -3.81
CA PRO A 221 13.73 -6.75 -2.71
C PRO A 221 14.37 -5.39 -2.38
N ASP A 222 14.49 -4.53 -3.39
CA ASP A 222 15.17 -3.24 -3.32
C ASP A 222 14.18 -2.08 -3.33
N TRP A 223 14.60 -0.96 -2.73
CA TRP A 223 13.81 0.27 -2.70
C TRP A 223 13.54 0.81 -4.11
N ILE A 224 12.29 1.17 -4.36
CA ILE A 224 11.89 1.84 -5.59
C ILE A 224 12.09 3.34 -5.41
N ASP A 225 12.99 3.92 -6.21
CA ASP A 225 13.32 5.34 -6.09
C ASP A 225 12.19 6.22 -6.67
N PHE A 226 11.30 6.70 -5.80
CA PHE A 226 10.15 7.56 -6.13
C PHE A 226 10.53 8.89 -6.83
N ARG A 227 11.81 9.25 -6.87
CA ARG A 227 12.32 10.44 -7.57
C ARG A 227 12.50 10.19 -9.06
N ARG A 228 12.54 8.93 -9.47
CA ARG A 228 12.63 8.51 -10.87
C ARG A 228 11.26 8.57 -11.56
N PRO A 229 11.20 8.64 -12.90
CA PRO A 229 9.92 8.52 -13.61
C PRO A 229 9.22 7.18 -13.33
N ALA A 230 7.88 7.16 -13.35
CA ALA A 230 7.11 5.93 -13.10
C ALA A 230 7.46 4.74 -14.01
N SER A 231 7.93 5.00 -15.23
CA SER A 231 8.40 3.96 -16.15
C SER A 231 9.69 3.27 -15.67
N ASP A 232 10.53 3.93 -14.86
CA ASP A 232 11.69 3.30 -14.24
C ASP A 232 11.27 2.41 -13.07
N TRP A 233 10.26 2.80 -12.29
CA TRP A 233 9.68 1.98 -11.23
C TRP A 233 9.13 0.66 -11.78
N MET A 234 8.36 0.75 -12.87
CA MET A 234 7.82 -0.45 -13.55
C MET A 234 8.93 -1.37 -14.04
N LYS A 235 9.99 -0.83 -14.69
CA LYS A 235 11.12 -1.64 -15.16
C LYS A 235 11.88 -2.28 -14.00
N GLN A 236 12.03 -1.58 -12.88
CA GLN A 236 12.68 -2.12 -11.69
C GLN A 236 11.84 -3.27 -11.11
N ALA A 237 10.52 -3.08 -10.99
CA ALA A 237 9.61 -4.13 -10.55
C ALA A 237 9.68 -5.37 -11.46
N GLU A 238 9.59 -5.17 -12.78
CA GLU A 238 9.69 -6.25 -13.78
C GLU A 238 10.99 -7.04 -13.66
N ARG A 239 12.14 -6.36 -13.54
CA ARG A 239 13.46 -7.01 -13.39
C ARG A 239 13.57 -7.84 -12.11
N ALA A 240 12.88 -7.41 -11.05
CA ALA A 240 12.84 -8.11 -9.78
C ALA A 240 11.80 -9.25 -9.74
N GLY A 241 10.99 -9.43 -10.78
CA GLY A 241 9.84 -10.34 -10.74
C GLY A 241 8.74 -9.87 -9.77
N ALA A 242 8.75 -8.59 -9.42
CA ALA A 242 7.77 -7.93 -8.57
C ALA A 242 6.54 -7.48 -9.37
N LEU A 243 5.44 -7.23 -8.68
CA LEU A 243 4.21 -6.73 -9.29
C LEU A 243 4.08 -5.23 -9.09
N PHE A 244 3.58 -4.55 -10.12
CA PHE A 244 3.30 -3.11 -10.11
C PHE A 244 1.79 -2.90 -10.26
N SER A 245 1.18 -2.22 -9.29
CA SER A 245 -0.24 -1.87 -9.29
C SER A 245 -0.40 -0.37 -9.22
N VAL A 246 -1.21 0.21 -10.10
CA VAL A 246 -1.66 1.60 -9.93
C VAL A 246 -2.66 1.64 -8.78
N ASN A 247 -2.40 2.48 -7.78
CA ASN A 247 -3.30 2.64 -6.65
C ASN A 247 -4.39 3.65 -7.01
N HIS A 248 -5.60 3.40 -6.51
CA HIS A 248 -6.78 4.28 -6.58
C HIS A 248 -6.70 5.35 -7.69
N PRO A 249 -6.81 4.97 -8.98
CA PRO A 249 -6.44 5.85 -10.10
C PRO A 249 -7.26 7.14 -10.19
N LEU A 250 -8.36 7.23 -9.44
CA LEU A 250 -9.28 8.36 -9.37
C LEU A 250 -9.34 8.99 -7.96
N GLY A 251 -8.42 8.64 -7.06
CA GLY A 251 -8.40 9.05 -5.66
C GLY A 251 -7.95 10.50 -5.43
N GLY A 252 -8.78 11.47 -5.80
CA GLY A 252 -8.56 12.89 -5.46
C GLY A 252 -7.23 13.46 -5.96
N ASP A 253 -6.49 14.12 -5.07
CA ASP A 253 -5.14 14.66 -5.35
C ASP A 253 -4.07 13.57 -5.53
N CYS A 254 -4.35 12.34 -5.09
CA CYS A 254 -3.52 11.15 -5.28
C CYS A 254 -3.88 10.34 -6.55
N ALA A 255 -4.78 10.86 -7.39
CA ALA A 255 -5.16 10.21 -8.64
C ALA A 255 -3.95 9.98 -9.57
N TRP A 256 -3.97 8.87 -10.31
CA TRP A 256 -2.89 8.51 -11.21
C TRP A 256 -2.84 9.44 -12.43
N ARG A 257 -1.78 10.24 -12.52
CA ARG A 257 -1.52 11.23 -13.58
C ARG A 257 -0.16 11.04 -14.27
N HIS A 258 0.64 10.07 -13.84
CA HIS A 258 1.87 9.70 -14.54
C HIS A 258 1.56 9.22 -15.95
N HIS A 259 2.36 9.69 -16.91
CA HIS A 259 2.29 9.20 -18.28
C HIS A 259 3.15 7.94 -18.43
N LEU A 260 2.52 6.85 -18.89
CA LEU A 260 3.19 5.59 -19.19
C LEU A 260 2.96 5.20 -20.64
N THR A 261 4.02 4.77 -21.31
CA THR A 261 3.93 4.20 -22.67
C THR A 261 3.36 2.79 -22.66
N THR A 262 3.63 2.03 -21.60
CA THR A 262 3.07 0.70 -21.35
C THR A 262 2.18 0.78 -20.12
N GLN A 263 0.91 0.43 -20.27
CA GLN A 263 -0.04 0.47 -19.16
C GLN A 263 0.11 -0.78 -18.30
N PRO A 264 0.18 -0.66 -16.96
CA PRO A 264 0.22 -1.80 -16.07
C PRO A 264 -1.09 -2.56 -16.12
N SER A 265 -1.01 -3.88 -15.97
CA SER A 265 -2.17 -4.77 -16.03
C SER A 265 -2.93 -4.85 -14.71
N ILE A 266 -2.36 -4.39 -13.58
CA ILE A 266 -2.97 -4.47 -12.25
C ILE A 266 -3.31 -3.05 -11.79
N ALA A 267 -4.51 -2.89 -11.23
CA ALA A 267 -4.89 -1.64 -10.57
C ALA A 267 -5.85 -1.88 -9.40
N GLU A 268 -5.66 -1.07 -8.37
CA GLU A 268 -6.58 -0.96 -7.24
C GLU A 268 -7.84 -0.20 -7.67
N LEU A 269 -8.74 -0.92 -8.35
CA LEU A 269 -9.99 -0.35 -8.82
C LEU A 269 -10.98 -0.15 -7.68
N TRP A 270 -10.87 -0.95 -6.62
CA TRP A 270 -11.69 -0.79 -5.43
C TRP A 270 -10.82 -0.37 -4.26
N HIS A 271 -10.89 0.93 -3.98
CA HIS A 271 -10.23 1.54 -2.85
C HIS A 271 -11.29 2.03 -1.87
N TRP A 272 -10.97 2.19 -0.58
CA TRP A 272 -11.92 2.68 0.41
C TRP A 272 -12.53 4.04 0.02
N SER A 273 -11.78 4.85 -0.73
CA SER A 273 -12.23 6.17 -1.21
C SER A 273 -13.28 6.10 -2.33
N TRP A 274 -13.66 4.91 -2.80
CA TRP A 274 -14.82 4.74 -3.68
C TRP A 274 -16.11 4.79 -2.84
N LEU A 275 -16.40 5.97 -2.30
CA LEU A 275 -17.42 6.20 -1.27
C LEU A 275 -18.86 5.89 -1.73
N ASP A 276 -19.11 5.99 -3.04
CA ASP A 276 -20.37 5.59 -3.67
C ASP A 276 -20.09 4.62 -4.81
N ARG A 277 -20.32 3.33 -4.53
CA ARG A 277 -20.08 2.24 -5.48
C ARG A 277 -21.12 2.15 -6.60
N THR A 278 -22.09 3.07 -6.65
CA THR A 278 -22.93 3.29 -7.82
C THR A 278 -22.25 4.16 -8.88
N TRP A 279 -21.18 4.89 -8.50
CA TRP A 279 -20.45 5.71 -9.45
C TRP A 279 -19.50 4.85 -10.30
N GLY A 280 -19.64 4.96 -11.63
CA GLY A 280 -19.00 4.05 -12.58
C GLY A 280 -17.60 4.45 -13.02
N GLU A 281 -16.97 5.48 -12.44
CA GLU A 281 -15.70 6.02 -12.92
C GLU A 281 -14.55 5.01 -12.83
N PRO A 282 -14.35 4.23 -11.74
CA PRO A 282 -13.30 3.21 -11.70
C PRO A 282 -13.47 2.16 -12.80
N LEU A 283 -14.71 1.74 -13.07
CA LEU A 283 -15.03 0.82 -14.17
C LEU A 283 -14.75 1.45 -15.54
N ALA A 284 -15.14 2.72 -15.74
CA ALA A 284 -14.89 3.44 -16.97
C ALA A 284 -13.38 3.65 -17.21
N TRP A 285 -12.60 3.90 -16.17
CA TRP A 285 -11.14 3.97 -16.23
C TRP A 285 -10.54 2.62 -16.65
N ALA A 286 -10.97 1.52 -16.03
CA ALA A 286 -10.51 0.18 -16.37
C ALA A 286 -10.78 -0.19 -17.83
N ARG A 287 -11.97 0.16 -18.35
CA ARG A 287 -12.36 -0.11 -19.75
C ARG A 287 -11.54 0.62 -20.79
N ARG A 288 -10.80 1.68 -20.42
CA ARG A 288 -9.88 2.37 -21.33
C ARG A 288 -8.56 1.62 -21.53
N HIS A 289 -8.26 0.60 -20.73
CA HIS A 289 -7.07 -0.23 -20.90
C HIS A 289 -7.29 -1.29 -21.98
N PRO A 290 -6.58 -1.24 -23.11
CA PRO A 290 -6.79 -2.17 -24.23
C PRO A 290 -6.56 -3.64 -23.88
N ALA A 291 -5.63 -3.91 -22.95
CA ALA A 291 -5.29 -5.26 -22.50
C ALA A 291 -6.20 -5.78 -21.37
N GLY A 292 -7.15 -4.96 -20.89
CA GLY A 292 -7.88 -5.22 -19.65
C GLY A 292 -7.08 -4.85 -18.41
N VAL A 293 -7.74 -4.95 -17.25
CA VAL A 293 -7.18 -4.70 -15.92
C VAL A 293 -7.53 -5.88 -15.02
N ILE A 294 -6.55 -6.35 -14.26
CA ILE A 294 -6.71 -7.26 -13.13
C ILE A 294 -7.14 -6.38 -11.94
N PRO A 295 -8.40 -6.46 -11.49
CA PRO A 295 -8.87 -5.68 -10.36
C PRO A 295 -8.29 -6.24 -9.08
N VAL A 296 -7.75 -5.34 -8.27
CA VAL A 296 -7.49 -5.57 -6.85
C VAL A 296 -8.18 -4.50 -6.03
N GLY A 297 -8.26 -4.74 -4.72
CA GLY A 297 -8.69 -3.75 -3.76
C GLY A 297 -7.80 -3.72 -2.53
N GLY A 298 -7.82 -2.59 -1.86
CA GLY A 298 -7.06 -2.35 -0.66
C GLY A 298 -7.76 -1.34 0.23
N SER A 299 -7.62 -1.53 1.53
CA SER A 299 -8.19 -0.59 2.49
C SER A 299 -7.36 0.67 2.62
N ASP A 300 -6.07 0.69 2.25
CA ASP A 300 -5.19 1.84 2.53
C ASP A 300 -5.24 2.19 4.04
N PHE A 301 -5.12 1.16 4.87
CA PHE A 301 -5.35 1.27 6.30
C PHE A 301 -4.22 2.01 7.02
N HIS A 302 -4.57 3.03 7.78
CA HIS A 302 -3.61 3.82 8.58
C HIS A 302 -3.83 3.69 10.09
N ALA A 303 -5.07 3.60 10.56
CA ALA A 303 -5.39 3.61 11.98
C ALA A 303 -6.78 3.04 12.29
N PRO A 304 -6.94 2.30 13.41
CA PRO A 304 -8.27 1.97 13.91
C PRO A 304 -9.07 3.25 14.25
N GLY A 305 -10.35 3.28 13.87
CA GLY A 305 -11.22 4.43 14.12
C GLY A 305 -10.88 5.68 13.31
N GLY A 306 -9.92 5.61 12.38
CA GLY A 306 -9.68 6.63 11.36
C GLY A 306 -10.57 6.44 10.14
N THR A 307 -10.21 7.10 9.04
CA THR A 307 -10.82 6.86 7.72
C THR A 307 -9.71 6.33 6.80
N PRO A 308 -9.84 5.12 6.24
CA PRO A 308 -10.91 4.17 6.50
C PRO A 308 -10.79 3.55 7.89
N ALA A 309 -11.94 3.19 8.45
CA ALA A 309 -12.01 2.69 9.82
C ALA A 309 -11.61 1.22 9.93
N SER A 310 -11.68 0.47 8.82
CA SER A 310 -11.61 -0.99 8.80
C SER A 310 -10.49 -1.49 7.90
N LEU A 311 -9.67 -2.41 8.42
CA LEU A 311 -8.71 -3.18 7.64
C LEU A 311 -9.44 -4.30 6.88
N GLY A 312 -9.12 -4.51 5.60
CA GLY A 312 -9.78 -5.51 4.75
C GLY A 312 -11.17 -5.08 4.26
N GLU A 313 -11.41 -3.79 4.10
CA GLU A 313 -12.64 -3.29 3.46
C GLU A 313 -12.25 -2.25 2.38
N PRO A 314 -12.14 -2.66 1.10
CA PRO A 314 -12.51 -3.97 0.53
C PRO A 314 -11.52 -5.11 0.80
N VAL A 315 -11.97 -6.35 0.57
CA VAL A 315 -11.13 -7.57 0.59
C VAL A 315 -10.74 -7.97 -0.82
N THR A 316 -9.45 -8.25 -1.06
CA THR A 316 -9.00 -8.98 -2.24
C THR A 316 -8.89 -10.48 -1.92
N TRP A 317 -9.44 -11.30 -2.80
CA TRP A 317 -9.32 -12.75 -2.78
C TRP A 317 -8.35 -13.19 -3.87
N VAL A 318 -7.43 -14.09 -3.54
CA VAL A 318 -6.44 -14.64 -4.48
C VAL A 318 -6.54 -16.15 -4.47
N LEU A 319 -6.72 -16.76 -5.65
CA LEU A 319 -6.62 -18.21 -5.82
C LEU A 319 -5.14 -18.60 -5.93
N ALA A 320 -4.70 -19.49 -5.05
CA ALA A 320 -3.34 -20.02 -5.08
C ALA A 320 -3.27 -21.41 -4.44
N ALA A 321 -2.22 -22.17 -4.76
CA ALA A 321 -1.96 -23.47 -4.13
C ALA A 321 -1.71 -23.36 -2.61
N GLU A 322 -1.07 -22.27 -2.17
CA GLU A 322 -0.70 -22.02 -0.78
C GLU A 322 -0.70 -20.52 -0.46
N CYS A 323 -0.82 -20.19 0.83
CA CYS A 323 -0.76 -18.80 1.29
C CYS A 323 0.69 -18.37 1.53
N THR A 324 1.53 -18.39 0.50
CA THR A 324 2.92 -17.91 0.55
C THR A 324 3.07 -16.68 -0.35
N VAL A 325 4.03 -15.80 -0.05
CA VAL A 325 4.25 -14.59 -0.86
C VAL A 325 4.42 -14.92 -2.36
N PRO A 326 5.27 -15.89 -2.77
CA PRO A 326 5.40 -16.22 -4.20
C PRO A 326 4.11 -16.75 -4.83
N ALA A 327 3.37 -17.61 -4.14
CA ALA A 327 2.13 -18.19 -4.67
C ALA A 327 1.02 -17.13 -4.82
N LEU A 328 0.89 -16.24 -3.83
CA LEU A 328 -0.07 -15.13 -3.87
C LEU A 328 0.26 -14.14 -5.01
N LEU A 329 1.52 -13.74 -5.15
CA LEU A 329 1.94 -12.87 -6.26
C LEU A 329 1.72 -13.56 -7.62
N SER A 330 1.99 -14.86 -7.73
CA SER A 330 1.69 -15.60 -8.96
C SER A 330 0.20 -15.61 -9.29
N GLY A 331 -0.68 -15.82 -8.28
CA GLY A 331 -2.14 -15.76 -8.47
C GLY A 331 -2.63 -14.38 -8.91
N ILE A 332 -2.10 -13.31 -8.30
CA ILE A 332 -2.40 -11.93 -8.70
C ILE A 332 -1.95 -11.66 -10.13
N ALA A 333 -0.72 -12.04 -10.49
CA ALA A 333 -0.17 -11.84 -11.83
C ALA A 333 -0.98 -12.57 -12.92
N ALA A 334 -1.52 -13.74 -12.59
CA ALA A 334 -2.39 -14.52 -13.47
C ALA A 334 -3.82 -13.97 -13.58
N GLY A 335 -4.17 -12.94 -12.79
CA GLY A 335 -5.53 -12.39 -12.74
C GLY A 335 -6.52 -13.29 -12.00
N HIS A 336 -6.03 -14.23 -11.20
CA HIS A 336 -6.86 -15.10 -10.36
C HIS A 336 -7.31 -14.36 -9.09
N THR A 337 -7.92 -13.18 -9.30
CA THR A 337 -8.34 -12.27 -8.24
C THR A 337 -9.85 -12.07 -8.26
N ALA A 338 -10.39 -11.87 -7.07
CA ALA A 338 -11.71 -11.30 -6.87
C ALA A 338 -11.64 -10.21 -5.80
N VAL A 339 -12.58 -9.27 -5.82
CA VAL A 339 -12.68 -8.21 -4.82
C VAL A 339 -14.10 -8.18 -4.29
N SER A 340 -14.30 -8.12 -2.98
CA SER A 340 -15.60 -7.96 -2.35
C SER A 340 -15.60 -6.83 -1.33
N ALA A 341 -16.77 -6.27 -1.07
CA ALA A 341 -16.93 -5.15 -0.13
C ALA A 341 -16.45 -5.48 1.29
N ALA A 342 -16.62 -6.73 1.71
CA ALA A 342 -16.20 -7.27 3.00
C ALA A 342 -15.87 -8.75 2.86
N ARG A 343 -15.25 -9.33 3.91
CA ARG A 343 -14.90 -10.76 3.97
C ARG A 343 -16.14 -11.67 3.92
N THR A 344 -17.21 -11.23 4.57
CA THR A 344 -18.51 -11.89 4.57
C THR A 344 -19.47 -11.13 3.66
N GLY A 345 -20.36 -11.84 2.96
CA GLY A 345 -21.34 -11.25 2.05
C GLY A 345 -21.05 -11.57 0.58
N PRO A 346 -21.66 -10.81 -0.35
CA PRO A 346 -21.61 -11.10 -1.78
C PRO A 346 -20.19 -11.27 -2.31
N LEU A 347 -19.96 -12.37 -3.02
CA LEU A 347 -18.67 -12.69 -3.62
C LEU A 347 -18.87 -13.35 -4.97
N LEU A 348 -17.98 -13.07 -5.91
CA LEU A 348 -17.94 -13.69 -7.23
C LEU A 348 -16.54 -14.24 -7.46
N LEU A 349 -16.44 -15.53 -7.75
CA LEU A 349 -15.17 -16.23 -7.95
C LEU A 349 -15.16 -16.90 -9.33
N ARG A 350 -14.03 -16.85 -10.04
CA ARG A 350 -13.82 -17.64 -11.25
C ARG A 350 -13.18 -18.98 -10.89
N CYS A 351 -13.89 -20.08 -11.14
CA CYS A 351 -13.46 -21.44 -10.88
C CYS A 351 -13.34 -22.19 -12.20
N GLY A 352 -12.19 -22.06 -12.88
CA GLY A 352 -12.00 -22.58 -14.24
C GLY A 352 -12.95 -21.89 -15.23
N ASP A 353 -13.77 -22.66 -15.93
CA ASP A 353 -14.75 -22.19 -16.91
C ASP A 353 -16.10 -21.77 -16.31
N GLU A 354 -16.20 -21.72 -14.98
CA GLU A 354 -17.39 -21.34 -14.24
C GLU A 354 -17.15 -20.11 -13.35
N LEU A 355 -18.20 -19.33 -13.14
CA LEU A 355 -18.29 -18.31 -12.11
C LEU A 355 -19.15 -18.85 -10.98
N VAL A 356 -18.69 -18.68 -9.75
CA VAL A 356 -19.42 -19.03 -8.54
C VAL A 356 -19.77 -17.74 -7.80
N ALA A 357 -21.05 -17.39 -7.77
CA ALA A 357 -21.59 -16.30 -6.98
C ALA A 357 -22.07 -16.83 -5.62
N LEU A 358 -21.61 -16.23 -4.53
CA LEU A 358 -21.97 -16.59 -3.16
C LEU A 358 -22.65 -15.41 -2.47
N GLU A 359 -23.65 -15.67 -1.62
CA GLU A 359 -24.41 -14.63 -0.90
C GLU A 359 -24.94 -13.54 -1.84
N ALA A 360 -25.36 -13.94 -3.05
CA ALA A 360 -25.65 -13.04 -4.16
C ALA A 360 -27.13 -12.99 -4.55
N ASP A 361 -28.02 -13.51 -3.70
CA ASP A 361 -29.46 -13.54 -3.92
C ASP A 361 -30.01 -12.11 -4.10
N GLY A 362 -30.75 -11.90 -5.20
CA GLY A 362 -31.29 -10.60 -5.56
C GLY A 362 -30.30 -9.62 -6.21
N LEU A 363 -29.04 -10.04 -6.41
CA LEU A 363 -28.05 -9.26 -7.17
C LEU A 363 -28.14 -9.54 -8.68
N VAL A 364 -27.38 -8.77 -9.43
CA VAL A 364 -27.24 -8.88 -10.88
C VAL A 364 -25.80 -9.25 -11.20
N LEU A 365 -25.60 -10.36 -11.90
CA LEU A 365 -24.33 -10.66 -12.56
C LEU A 365 -24.23 -9.80 -13.81
N VAL A 366 -23.16 -9.01 -13.91
CA VAL A 366 -22.80 -8.27 -15.12
C VAL A 366 -21.54 -8.85 -15.74
N ARG A 367 -21.61 -9.14 -17.03
CA ARG A 367 -20.50 -9.73 -17.82
C ARG A 367 -19.63 -8.64 -18.46
N PRO A 368 -18.42 -9.00 -18.95
CA PRO A 368 -17.55 -8.06 -19.67
C PRO A 368 -18.22 -7.32 -20.84
N ASP A 369 -19.15 -7.98 -21.54
CA ASP A 369 -19.95 -7.38 -22.62
C ASP A 369 -21.15 -6.52 -22.15
N GLU A 370 -21.27 -6.25 -20.84
CA GLU A 370 -22.38 -5.56 -20.19
C GLU A 370 -23.74 -6.29 -20.20
N SER A 371 -23.79 -7.54 -20.67
CA SER A 371 -24.99 -8.37 -20.51
C SER A 371 -25.24 -8.68 -19.03
N ARG A 372 -26.53 -8.68 -18.65
CA ARG A 372 -26.96 -8.75 -17.25
C ARG A 372 -27.85 -9.97 -17.01
N VAL A 373 -27.66 -10.64 -15.88
CA VAL A 373 -28.52 -11.74 -15.42
C VAL A 373 -28.84 -11.55 -13.95
N ALA A 374 -30.13 -11.54 -13.62
CA ALA A 374 -30.59 -11.53 -12.24
C ALA A 374 -30.29 -12.88 -11.55
N ILE A 375 -29.77 -12.81 -10.34
CA ILE A 375 -29.49 -13.96 -9.49
C ILE A 375 -30.72 -14.15 -8.60
N GLY A 376 -31.57 -15.10 -8.98
CA GLY A 376 -32.72 -15.52 -8.16
C GLY A 376 -32.27 -16.29 -6.92
N SER A 377 -33.15 -16.37 -5.91
CA SER A 377 -32.86 -16.96 -4.62
C SER A 377 -32.54 -18.46 -4.70
N ASP A 378 -31.49 -18.87 -4.00
CA ASP A 378 -31.11 -20.27 -3.82
C ASP A 378 -30.98 -20.60 -2.33
N ARG A 379 -31.60 -21.71 -1.90
CA ARG A 379 -31.46 -22.21 -0.53
C ARG A 379 -30.02 -22.59 -0.19
N ALA A 380 -29.17 -22.84 -1.18
CA ALA A 380 -27.76 -23.18 -1.00
C ALA A 380 -26.82 -21.97 -0.86
N GLY A 381 -27.30 -20.73 -1.05
CA GLY A 381 -26.49 -19.51 -0.95
C GLY A 381 -25.37 -19.37 -2.00
N ARG A 382 -25.34 -20.26 -3.01
CA ARG A 382 -24.33 -20.34 -4.07
C ARG A 382 -25.01 -20.57 -5.41
N ARG A 383 -24.58 -19.84 -6.45
CA ARG A 383 -25.04 -20.04 -7.82
C ARG A 383 -23.90 -20.03 -8.83
N THR A 384 -23.97 -20.91 -9.82
CA THR A 384 -22.94 -21.05 -10.86
C THR A 384 -23.39 -20.48 -12.21
N PHE A 385 -22.48 -19.86 -12.95
CA PHE A 385 -22.68 -19.35 -14.30
C PHE A 385 -21.49 -19.70 -15.20
N PRO A 386 -21.65 -19.80 -16.53
CA PRO A 386 -20.51 -19.95 -17.43
C PRO A 386 -19.59 -18.72 -17.44
N ALA A 387 -18.27 -18.94 -17.35
CA ALA A 387 -17.21 -17.92 -17.45
C ALA A 387 -16.65 -17.83 -18.88
N SER A 388 -17.53 -17.65 -19.87
CA SER A 388 -17.19 -17.77 -21.30
C SER A 388 -16.49 -16.57 -21.93
N GLN A 389 -16.33 -15.45 -21.21
CA GLN A 389 -15.78 -14.20 -21.71
C GLN A 389 -14.47 -13.88 -20.97
N LYS A 390 -13.57 -13.20 -21.68
CA LYS A 390 -12.37 -12.60 -21.08
C LYS A 390 -12.72 -11.19 -20.59
N GLY A 391 -12.18 -10.83 -19.43
CA GLY A 391 -12.36 -9.50 -18.84
C GLY A 391 -13.11 -9.56 -17.50
N MET A 392 -13.41 -8.38 -16.98
CA MET A 392 -13.95 -8.23 -15.63
C MET A 392 -15.46 -8.50 -15.57
N TYR A 393 -15.83 -9.47 -14.75
CA TYR A 393 -17.19 -9.71 -14.27
C TYR A 393 -17.43 -8.94 -12.98
N ARG A 394 -18.70 -8.67 -12.67
CA ARG A 394 -19.08 -8.02 -11.41
C ARG A 394 -20.47 -8.40 -10.94
N LEU A 395 -20.67 -8.26 -9.64
CA LEU A 395 -22.01 -8.30 -9.03
C LEU A 395 -22.46 -6.87 -8.74
N GLU A 396 -23.71 -6.57 -9.07
CA GLU A 396 -24.35 -5.29 -8.78
C GLU A 396 -25.65 -5.49 -8.00
N THR A 397 -26.01 -4.53 -7.14
CA THR A 397 -27.39 -4.45 -6.63
C THR A 397 -28.34 -3.93 -7.72
N TRP A 398 -29.66 -3.95 -7.46
CA TRP A 398 -30.65 -3.33 -8.36
C TRP A 398 -30.45 -1.81 -8.56
N ARG A 399 -29.65 -1.16 -7.71
CA ARG A 399 -29.26 0.25 -7.84
C ARG A 399 -27.94 0.45 -8.60
N ASN A 400 -27.40 -0.61 -9.20
CA ASN A 400 -26.07 -0.64 -9.82
C ASN A 400 -24.91 -0.41 -8.85
N GLU A 401 -25.11 -0.64 -7.56
CA GLU A 401 -24.03 -0.60 -6.58
C GLU A 401 -23.15 -1.84 -6.75
N VAL A 402 -21.86 -1.66 -7.04
CA VAL A 402 -20.91 -2.76 -7.26
C VAL A 402 -20.61 -3.49 -5.96
N MET A 403 -20.91 -4.79 -5.88
CA MET A 403 -20.75 -5.64 -4.69
C MET A 403 -19.56 -6.60 -4.76
N ALA A 404 -19.13 -6.98 -5.96
CA ALA A 404 -17.94 -7.80 -6.17
C ALA A 404 -17.37 -7.56 -7.58
N LEU A 405 -16.05 -7.70 -7.72
CA LEU A 405 -15.31 -7.72 -8.99
C LEU A 405 -14.58 -9.08 -9.13
N CYS A 406 -14.45 -9.61 -10.34
CA CYS A 406 -13.73 -10.86 -10.61
C CYS A 406 -13.21 -10.85 -12.05
N THR A 407 -12.02 -11.41 -12.30
CA THR A 407 -11.48 -11.66 -13.66
C THR A 407 -11.33 -13.13 -13.98
#